data_AF-A0A5B8NQE7-F1
#
_entry.id   AF-A0A5B8NQE7-F1
#
_cell.length_a   1.000
_cell.length_b   1.000
_cell.length_c   1.000
_cell.angle_alpha   90.00
_cell.angle_beta   90.00
_cell.angle_gamma   90.00
#
_symmetry.space_group_name_H-M   'P 1'
#
loop_
_entity.id
_entity.type
_entity.pdbx_description
1 polymer ?
#
loop_
_entity_poly.entity_id
_entity_poly.type
_entity_poly.pdbx_seq_one_letter_code
_entity_poly.pdbx_strand_id
1 'polypeptide(L)'
;MVLLGFDPGRDKCGLALVGSGGNIILREVVTSEKAVLTIKEWSQAHSVKKMVMGDKTTSKQWRDYLQKELPNLSIVMVDESHSTLEARQRYWELSPPKGLMRFLPKGLRVPPCPVDDIVAVILVERYQNS
;
A
#
# COMPACT_ATOMS: atom_id res chain seq x y z
N MET A 1 4.70 -14.94 -8.95
CA MET A 1 5.40 -13.66 -8.70
C MET A 1 4.82 -12.96 -7.49
N VAL A 2 5.67 -12.41 -6.63
CA VAL A 2 5.29 -11.59 -5.47
C VAL A 2 5.66 -10.14 -5.77
N LEU A 3 4.74 -9.23 -5.46
CA LEU A 3 4.89 -7.79 -5.65
C LEU A 3 4.78 -7.07 -4.30
N LEU A 4 5.57 -6.02 -4.14
CA LEU A 4 5.52 -5.15 -2.97
C LEU A 4 4.83 -3.83 -3.34
N GLY A 5 3.66 -3.58 -2.79
CA GLY A 5 2.99 -2.28 -2.81
C GLY A 5 3.57 -1.35 -1.75
N PHE A 6 3.81 -0.09 -2.13
CA PHE A 6 4.29 0.95 -1.23
C PHE A 6 3.51 2.26 -1.47
N ASP A 7 2.81 2.73 -0.45
CA ASP A 7 2.17 4.05 -0.41
C ASP A 7 3.03 4.99 0.46
N PRO A 8 3.85 5.87 -0.16
CA PRO A 8 4.72 6.77 0.57
C PRO A 8 3.95 7.93 1.21
N GLY A 9 4.06 8.08 2.53
CA GLY A 9 3.58 9.26 3.25
C GLY A 9 4.70 10.07 3.88
N ARG A 10 4.33 11.17 4.54
CA ARG A 10 5.27 12.05 5.25
C ARG A 10 5.68 11.44 6.59
N ASP A 11 4.70 11.02 7.38
CA ASP A 11 4.92 10.50 8.74
C ASP A 11 4.78 8.97 8.82
N LYS A 12 3.93 8.40 7.97
CA LYS A 12 3.63 6.97 7.90
C LYS A 12 3.57 6.52 6.45
N CYS A 13 3.95 5.28 6.19
CA CYS A 13 3.87 4.67 4.88
C CYS A 13 3.10 3.36 4.95
N GLY A 14 2.29 3.10 3.93
CA GLY A 14 1.61 1.82 3.74
C GLY A 14 2.49 0.85 2.97
N LEU A 15 2.55 -0.40 3.43
CA LEU A 15 3.26 -1.49 2.76
C LEU A 15 2.31 -2.68 2.59
N ALA A 16 2.35 -3.31 1.43
CA ALA A 16 1.59 -4.52 1.16
C ALA A 16 2.39 -5.52 0.33
N LEU A 17 2.43 -6.77 0.75
CA LEU A 17 3.00 -7.86 -0.03
C LEU A 17 1.87 -8.65 -0.66
N VAL A 18 1.82 -8.69 -1.99
CA VAL A 18 0.74 -9.33 -2.74
C VAL A 18 1.35 -10.41 -3.64
N GLY A 19 0.82 -11.62 -3.54
CA GLY A 19 1.23 -12.74 -4.37
C GLY A 19 0.52 -12.75 -5.73
N SER A 20 0.57 -13.90 -6.39
CA SER A 20 -0.04 -14.08 -7.72
C SER A 20 -1.55 -14.26 -7.58
N GLY A 21 -2.32 -13.56 -8.41
CA GLY A 21 -3.79 -13.59 -8.34
C GLY A 21 -4.39 -12.67 -7.28
N GLY A 22 -3.66 -11.64 -6.84
CA GLY A 22 -4.17 -10.63 -5.89
C GLY A 22 -4.22 -11.07 -4.43
N ASN A 23 -3.63 -12.22 -4.07
CA ASN A 23 -3.65 -12.68 -2.68
C ASN A 23 -2.77 -11.79 -1.80
N ILE A 24 -3.35 -11.18 -0.77
CA ILE A 24 -2.61 -10.37 0.21
C ILE A 24 -1.86 -11.34 1.14
N ILE A 25 -0.53 -11.27 1.15
CA ILE A 25 0.35 -12.08 2.02
C ILE A 25 0.59 -11.33 3.33
N LEU A 26 0.99 -10.06 3.24
CA LEU A 26 1.28 -9.18 4.37
C LEU A 26 0.79 -7.78 4.05
N ARG A 27 0.43 -7.02 5.07
CA ARG A 27 0.17 -5.59 4.98
C ARG A 27 0.45 -4.92 6.31
N GLU A 28 1.06 -3.75 6.28
CA GLU A 28 1.44 -3.01 7.47
C GLU A 28 1.52 -1.52 7.19
N VAL A 29 1.18 -0.70 8.19
CA VAL A 29 1.46 0.73 8.19
C VAL A 29 2.62 0.98 9.13
N VAL A 30 3.74 1.44 8.59
CA VAL A 30 4.97 1.71 9.34
C VAL A 30 5.26 3.21 9.35
N THR A 31 6.14 3.66 10.26
CA THR A 31 6.65 5.03 10.20
C THR A 31 7.58 5.19 9.01
N SER A 32 7.69 6.42 8.47
CA SER A 32 8.59 6.72 7.35
C SER A 32 10.03 6.25 7.61
N GLU A 33 10.54 6.43 8.83
CA GLU A 33 11.88 6.00 9.24
C GLU A 33 12.09 4.48 9.15
N LYS A 34 11.04 3.69 9.41
CA LYS A 34 11.10 2.23 9.37
C LYS A 34 10.82 1.66 7.98
N ALA A 35 10.22 2.45 7.08
CA ALA A 35 9.76 2.00 5.78
C ALA A 35 10.85 1.28 4.97
N VAL A 36 12.04 1.87 4.82
CA VAL A 36 13.14 1.26 4.05
C VAL A 36 13.62 -0.05 4.66
N LEU A 37 13.68 -0.11 5.99
CA LEU A 37 14.12 -1.29 6.72
C LEU A 37 13.13 -2.44 6.51
N THR A 38 11.83 -2.17 6.66
CA THR A 38 10.75 -3.15 6.40
C THR A 38 10.72 -3.59 4.93
N ILE A 39 10.86 -2.65 3.98
CA ILE A 39 10.94 -2.96 2.54
C ILE A 39 12.09 -3.92 2.26
N LYS A 40 13.27 -3.67 2.85
CA LYS A 40 14.46 -4.50 2.66
C LYS A 40 14.25 -5.90 3.24
N GLU A 41 13.71 -6.00 4.45
CA GLU A 41 13.38 -7.26 5.11
C GLU A 41 12.40 -8.09 4.26
N TRP A 42 11.30 -7.49 3.82
CA TRP A 42 10.29 -8.18 3.01
C TRP A 42 10.84 -8.58 1.64
N SER A 43 11.63 -7.71 1.02
CA SER A 43 12.26 -7.98 -0.28
C SER A 43 13.22 -9.17 -0.19
N GLN A 44 13.99 -9.29 0.89
CA GLN A 44 14.89 -10.41 1.12
C GLN A 44 14.14 -11.69 1.50
N ALA A 45 13.22 -11.62 2.47
CA ALA A 45 12.48 -12.77 2.96
C ALA A 45 11.60 -13.43 1.88
N HIS A 46 11.04 -12.63 0.98
CA HIS A 46 10.12 -13.10 -0.07
C HIS A 46 10.69 -13.02 -1.49
N SER A 47 11.99 -12.72 -1.63
CA SER A 47 12.67 -12.60 -2.93
C SER A 47 11.95 -11.65 -3.90
N VAL A 48 11.44 -10.53 -3.39
CA VAL A 48 10.71 -9.55 -4.19
C VAL A 48 11.69 -8.82 -5.09
N LYS A 49 11.39 -8.80 -6.40
CA LYS A 49 12.19 -8.08 -7.41
C LYS A 49 11.51 -6.84 -7.95
N LYS A 50 10.21 -6.65 -7.63
CA LYS A 50 9.41 -5.54 -8.16
C LYS A 50 8.55 -4.93 -7.06
N MET A 51 8.64 -3.61 -6.97
CA MET A 51 7.83 -2.77 -6.10
C MET A 51 6.92 -1.90 -6.97
N VAL A 52 5.67 -1.77 -6.54
CA VAL A 52 4.69 -0.84 -7.08
C VAL A 52 4.55 0.30 -6.08
N MET A 53 4.79 1.53 -6.50
CA MET A 53 4.77 2.71 -5.64
C MET A 53 3.76 3.73 -6.13
N GLY A 54 3.06 4.37 -5.19
CA GLY A 54 2.19 5.49 -5.48
C GLY A 54 2.93 6.74 -5.95
N ASP A 55 2.30 7.55 -6.82
CA ASP A 55 2.90 8.71 -7.46
C ASP A 55 2.58 10.07 -6.79
N LYS A 56 2.11 10.05 -5.53
CA LYS A 56 1.88 11.25 -4.69
C LYS A 56 3.07 12.21 -4.59
N THR A 57 2.85 13.37 -3.97
CA THR A 57 3.79 14.50 -3.91
C THR A 57 5.20 14.17 -3.39
N THR A 58 5.37 13.15 -2.55
CA THR A 58 6.67 12.71 -1.99
C THR A 58 7.32 11.57 -2.79
N SER A 59 6.64 11.03 -3.81
CA SER A 59 7.05 9.86 -4.59
C SER A 59 8.46 9.98 -5.19
N LYS A 60 8.80 11.13 -5.78
CA LYS A 60 10.12 11.34 -6.41
C LYS A 60 11.27 11.18 -5.42
N GLN A 61 11.17 11.80 -4.24
CA GLN A 61 12.21 11.70 -3.20
C GLN A 61 12.35 10.26 -2.70
N TRP A 62 11.21 9.58 -2.48
CA TRP A 62 11.20 8.18 -2.07
C TRP A 62 11.80 7.26 -3.12
N ARG A 63 11.46 7.45 -4.39
CA ARG A 63 12.03 6.67 -5.50
C ARG A 63 13.54 6.81 -5.56
N ASP A 64 14.06 8.03 -5.54
CA ASP A 64 15.50 8.27 -5.63
C ASP A 64 16.24 7.67 -4.43
N TYR A 65 15.64 7.74 -3.24
CA TYR A 65 16.21 7.14 -2.03
C TYR A 65 16.19 5.61 -2.08
N LEU A 66 15.04 5.01 -2.42
CA LEU A 66 14.90 3.55 -2.52
C LEU A 66 15.75 2.96 -3.64
N GLN A 67 15.90 3.65 -4.77
CA GLN A 67 16.73 3.19 -5.87
C GLN A 67 18.22 3.19 -5.53
N LYS A 68 18.66 4.06 -4.60
CA LYS A 68 20.03 4.06 -4.05
C LYS A 68 20.23 2.94 -3.03
N GLU A 69 19.31 2.77 -2.09
CA GLU A 69 19.41 1.77 -1.02
C GLU A 69 19.17 0.33 -1.51
N LEU A 70 18.32 0.17 -2.53
CA LEU A 70 17.84 -1.10 -3.05
C LEU A 70 17.92 -1.14 -4.60
N PRO A 71 19.14 -1.11 -5.17
CA PRO A 71 19.32 -1.02 -6.64
C PRO A 71 18.79 -2.24 -7.40
N ASN A 72 18.63 -3.38 -6.73
CA ASN A 72 18.11 -4.62 -7.31
C ASN A 72 16.57 -4.66 -7.37
N LEU A 73 15.89 -3.70 -6.75
CA LEU A 73 14.43 -3.64 -6.69
C LEU A 73 13.90 -2.75 -7.82
N SER A 74 13.15 -3.32 -8.75
CA SER A 74 12.52 -2.56 -9.83
C SER A 74 11.30 -1.81 -9.30
N ILE A 75 11.34 -0.47 -9.31
CA ILE A 75 10.25 0.39 -8.83
C ILE A 75 9.41 0.83 -10.03
N VAL A 76 8.12 0.50 -9.99
CA VAL A 76 7.11 0.96 -10.94
C VAL A 76 6.20 1.96 -10.25
N MET A 77 5.99 3.13 -10.85
CA MET A 77 5.05 4.12 -10.31
C MET A 77 3.66 3.91 -10.93
N VAL A 78 2.63 3.99 -10.10
CA VAL A 78 1.23 3.87 -10.52
C VAL A 78 0.46 5.08 -10.01
N ASP A 79 -0.45 5.58 -10.85
CA ASP A 79 -1.31 6.71 -10.53
C ASP A 79 -2.24 6.38 -9.35
N GLU A 80 -2.10 7.15 -8.27
CA GLU A 80 -2.89 7.06 -7.05
C GLU A 80 -4.18 7.88 -7.06
N SER A 81 -4.54 8.49 -8.19
CA SER A 81 -5.77 9.26 -8.31
C SER A 81 -6.96 8.45 -7.77
N HIS A 82 -7.66 9.05 -6.78
CA HIS A 82 -8.82 8.50 -6.06
C HIS A 82 -8.59 7.25 -5.18
N SER A 83 -7.35 6.80 -4.97
CA SER A 83 -7.04 5.55 -4.24
C SER A 83 -7.49 5.57 -2.78
N THR A 84 -7.42 6.72 -2.09
CA THR A 84 -7.89 6.86 -0.69
C THR A 84 -9.41 6.67 -0.56
N LEU A 85 -10.18 7.13 -1.54
CA LEU A 85 -11.64 6.98 -1.56
C LEU A 85 -12.03 5.52 -1.81
N GLU A 86 -11.32 4.86 -2.75
CA GLU A 86 -11.47 3.45 -3.04
C GLU A 86 -11.09 2.57 -1.83
N ALA A 87 -9.97 2.89 -1.16
CA ALA A 87 -9.51 2.20 0.04
C ALA A 87 -10.52 2.28 1.19
N ARG A 88 -11.19 3.43 1.36
CA ARG A 88 -12.28 3.57 2.34
C ARG A 88 -13.46 2.67 2.04
N GLN A 89 -13.86 2.54 0.77
CA GLN A 89 -14.95 1.64 0.40
C GLN A 89 -14.55 0.18 0.64
N ARG A 90 -13.35 -0.19 0.18
CA ARG A 90 -12.80 -1.54 0.31
C ARG A 90 -12.58 -1.98 1.76
N TYR A 91 -12.23 -1.04 2.65
CA TYR A 91 -12.16 -1.30 4.09
C TYR A 91 -13.47 -1.88 4.63
N TRP A 92 -14.63 -1.33 4.23
CA TRP A 92 -15.93 -1.78 4.70
C TRP A 92 -16.40 -3.10 4.06
N GLU A 93 -15.83 -3.47 2.90
CA GLU A 93 -16.04 -4.80 2.30
C GLU A 93 -15.27 -5.89 3.06
N LEU A 94 -14.03 -5.60 3.45
CA LEU A 94 -13.19 -6.50 4.23
C LEU A 94 -13.58 -6.55 5.71
N SER A 95 -14.04 -5.43 6.26
CA SER A 95 -14.43 -5.26 7.66
C SER A 95 -15.87 -4.72 7.74
N PRO A 96 -16.89 -5.58 7.65
CA PRO A 96 -18.28 -5.12 7.70
C PRO A 96 -18.57 -4.35 9.00
N PRO A 97 -19.34 -3.25 8.92
CA PRO A 97 -19.60 -2.38 10.06
C PRO A 97 -20.36 -3.11 11.18
N LYS A 98 -19.82 -3.04 12.40
CA LYS A 98 -20.42 -3.62 13.61
C LYS A 98 -21.00 -2.53 14.52
N GLY A 99 -22.02 -2.87 15.31
CA GLY A 99 -22.62 -1.95 16.30
C GLY A 99 -23.32 -0.73 15.67
N LEU A 100 -23.18 0.44 16.30
CA LEU A 100 -23.80 1.70 15.88
C LEU A 100 -23.40 2.13 14.46
N MET A 101 -22.20 1.75 13.99
CA MET A 101 -21.72 2.02 12.64
C MET A 101 -22.58 1.36 11.54
N ARG A 102 -23.37 0.34 11.87
CA ARG A 102 -24.30 -0.30 10.92
C ARG A 102 -25.44 0.66 10.51
N PHE A 103 -25.86 1.54 11.42
CA PHE A 103 -26.97 2.47 11.20
C PHE A 103 -26.55 3.76 10.49
N LEU A 104 -25.26 4.06 10.43
CA LEU A 104 -24.75 5.21 9.67
C LEU A 104 -24.79 4.92 8.16
N PRO A 105 -25.21 5.88 7.33
CA PRO A 105 -25.15 5.76 5.88
C PRO A 105 -23.70 5.68 5.40
N LYS A 106 -23.45 4.96 4.30
CA LYS A 106 -22.10 4.61 3.82
C LYS A 106 -21.16 5.81 3.67
N GLY A 107 -21.67 6.97 3.25
CA GLY A 107 -20.87 8.19 3.06
C GLY A 107 -20.38 8.85 4.36
N LEU A 108 -21.00 8.54 5.52
CA LEU A 108 -20.61 9.07 6.83
C LEU A 108 -19.70 8.11 7.63
N ARG A 109 -19.38 6.94 7.06
CA ARG A 109 -18.56 5.94 7.74
C ARG A 109 -17.08 6.21 7.53
N VAL A 110 -16.42 6.72 8.57
CA VAL A 110 -14.96 6.90 8.59
C VAL A 110 -14.31 5.63 9.14
N PRO A 111 -13.35 5.00 8.43
CA PRO A 111 -12.60 3.87 8.97
C PRO A 111 -11.91 4.26 10.29
N PRO A 112 -11.98 3.42 11.33
CA PRO A 112 -11.35 3.71 12.61
C PRO A 112 -9.82 3.54 12.59
N CYS A 113 -9.26 2.98 11.52
CA CYS A 113 -7.82 2.78 11.35
C CYS A 113 -7.30 3.45 10.05
N PRO A 114 -6.00 3.71 9.95
CA PRO A 114 -5.37 4.14 8.70
C PRO A 114 -5.69 3.14 7.58
N VAL A 115 -5.87 3.65 6.36
CA VAL A 115 -6.19 2.84 5.17
C VAL A 115 -5.03 2.77 4.18
N ASP A 116 -3.87 3.30 4.55
CA ASP A 116 -2.67 3.38 3.70
C ASP A 116 -2.14 1.99 3.34
N ASP A 117 -2.34 0.99 4.20
CA ASP A 117 -2.06 -0.42 3.90
C ASP A 117 -2.97 -0.98 2.79
N ILE A 118 -4.24 -0.58 2.77
CA ILE A 118 -5.20 -0.94 1.72
C ILE A 118 -4.88 -0.21 0.42
N VAL A 119 -4.42 1.04 0.49
CA VAL A 119 -3.95 1.77 -0.69
C VAL A 119 -2.79 1.04 -1.34
N ALA A 120 -1.82 0.57 -0.56
CA ALA A 120 -0.70 -0.24 -1.08
C ALA A 120 -1.16 -1.54 -1.78
N VAL A 121 -2.21 -2.19 -1.28
CA VAL A 121 -2.83 -3.35 -1.96
C VAL A 121 -3.46 -2.93 -3.30
N ILE A 122 -4.29 -1.88 -3.29
CA ILE A 122 -4.98 -1.38 -4.48
C ILE A 122 -3.98 -1.01 -5.58
N LEU A 123 -2.85 -0.40 -5.22
CA LEU A 123 -1.79 -0.06 -6.17
C LEU A 123 -1.27 -1.28 -6.92
N VAL A 124 -0.99 -2.37 -6.19
CA VAL A 124 -0.51 -3.61 -6.79
C VAL A 124 -1.58 -4.22 -7.70
N GLU A 125 -2.85 -4.19 -7.31
CA GLU A 125 -3.93 -4.72 -8.13
C GLU A 125 -4.16 -3.91 -9.40
N ARG A 126 -4.10 -2.56 -9.31
CA ARG A 126 -4.14 -1.70 -10.49
C ARG A 126 -3.01 -2.06 -11.45
N TYR A 127 -1.79 -2.26 -10.94
CA TYR A 127 -0.65 -2.69 -11.75
C TYR A 127 -0.85 -4.06 -12.41
N GLN A 128 -1.49 -5.01 -11.72
CA GLN A 128 -1.78 -6.33 -12.28
C GLN A 128 -2.87 -6.30 -13.36
N ASN A 129 -3.77 -5.32 -13.29
CA ASN A 129 -4.88 -5.15 -14.24
C ASN A 129 -4.57 -4.15 -15.39
N SER A 130 -3.39 -3.51 -15.38
CA SER A 130 -2.92 -2.59 -16.43
C SER A 130 -2.08 -3.32 -17.48
#